data_AF-X0T3C3-F1
#
_entry.id   AF-X0T3C3-F1
#
_cell.length_a   1.000
_cell.length_b   1.000
_cell.length_c   1.000
_cell.angle_alpha   90.00
_cell.angle_beta   90.00
_cell.angle_gamma   90.00
#
_symmetry.space_group_name_H-M   'P 1'
#
loop_
_entity.id
_entity.type
_entity.pdbx_description
1 polymer ?
#
loop_
_entity_poly.entity_id
_entity_poly.type
_entity_poly.pdbx_seq_one_letter_code
_entity_poly.pdbx_strand_id
1 'polypeptide(L)' 'TPTAYDRVLATRFGIAAVELLKDGNHGKMVALKGNKIVSVGLEEAVSKLKTVDMELYDIAKVFFGKVEIEELVDNLT' A
#
# COMPACT_ATOMS: atom_id res chain seq x y z
N THR A 1 9.18 -13.10 8.44
CA THR A 1 10.45 -12.46 8.01
C THR A 1 10.24 -11.79 6.65
N PRO A 2 10.70 -10.55 6.42
CA PRO A 2 10.47 -9.83 5.15
C PRO A 2 11.12 -10.53 3.96
N THR A 3 10.44 -10.52 2.81
CA THR A 3 10.96 -11.08 1.57
C THR A 3 12.15 -10.27 1.04
N ALA A 4 12.90 -10.81 0.07
CA ALA A 4 13.96 -10.04 -0.59
C ALA A 4 13.41 -8.77 -1.26
N TYR A 5 12.20 -8.85 -1.82
CA TYR A 5 11.52 -7.71 -2.40
C TYR A 5 11.22 -6.64 -1.34
N ASP A 6 10.66 -7.02 -0.20
CA ASP A 6 10.35 -6.08 0.89
C ASP A 6 11.59 -5.36 1.40
N ARG A 7 12.73 -6.06 1.50
CA ARG A 7 14.00 -5.45 1.91
C ARG A 7 14.46 -4.38 0.92
N VAL A 8 14.44 -4.68 -0.38
CA VAL A 8 14.81 -3.72 -1.42
C VAL A 8 13.82 -2.55 -1.46
N LEU A 9 12.53 -2.83 -1.34
CA LEU A 9 11.47 -1.82 -1.32
C LEU A 9 11.65 -0.87 -0.12
N ALA A 10 11.88 -1.40 1.07
CA ALA A 10 12.10 -0.62 2.29
C ALA A 10 13.31 0.30 2.16
N THR A 11 14.43 -0.19 1.60
CA THR A 11 15.61 0.64 1.33
C THR A 11 15.29 1.77 0.36
N ARG A 12 14.60 1.48 -0.76
CA ARG A 12 14.21 2.51 -1.74
C ARG A 12 13.27 3.56 -1.13
N PHE A 13 12.33 3.13 -0.28
CA PHE A 13 11.42 4.03 0.42
C PHE A 13 12.17 4.94 1.41
N GLY A 14 13.09 4.37 2.20
CA GLY A 14 13.88 5.12 3.16
C GLY A 14 14.75 6.19 2.50
N ILE A 15 15.43 5.85 1.40
CA ILE A 15 16.25 6.79 0.63
C ILE A 15 15.39 7.96 0.13
N ALA A 16 14.28 7.67 -0.55
CA ALA A 16 13.39 8.70 -1.07
C ALA A 16 12.78 9.58 0.03
N ALA A 17 12.48 9.03 1.21
CA ALA A 17 11.96 9.80 2.32
C ALA A 17 13.00 10.80 2.86
N VAL A 18 14.26 10.37 2.99
CA VAL A 18 15.36 11.25 3.42
C VAL A 18 15.64 12.34 2.39
N GLU A 19 15.57 12.03 1.10
CA GLU A 19 15.70 13.02 0.02
C GLU A 19 14.59 14.09 0.11
N LEU A 20 13.33 13.69 0.32
CA LEU A 20 12.23 14.63 0.51
C LEU A 20 12.46 15.56 1.72
N LEU A 21 12.91 15.02 2.84
CA LEU A 21 13.23 15.82 4.04
C LEU A 21 14.40 16.78 3.78
N LYS A 22 15.46 16.30 3.13
CA LYS A 22 16.62 17.12 2.76
C LYS A 22 16.24 18.30 1.86
N ASP A 23 15.30 18.08 0.95
CA ASP A 23 14.82 19.10 0.00
C ASP A 23 13.69 19.98 0.59
N GLY A 24 13.36 19.83 1.87
CA GLY A 24 12.31 20.61 2.55
C GLY A 24 10.88 20.27 2.11
N ASN A 25 10.68 19.15 1.42
CA ASN A 25 9.39 18.68 0.92
C ASN A 25 8.58 17.98 2.02
N HIS A 26 8.16 18.75 3.03
CA HIS A 26 7.32 18.26 4.11
C HIS A 26 5.87 18.00 3.65
N GLY A 27 5.10 17.26 4.46
CA GLY A 27 3.68 16.99 4.17
C GLY A 27 3.45 16.00 3.01
N LYS A 28 4.49 15.31 2.55
CA LYS A 28 4.43 14.28 1.50
C LYS A 28 4.81 12.91 2.06
N MET A 29 4.27 11.86 1.45
CA MET A 29 4.68 10.48 1.69
C MET A 29 5.31 9.87 0.44
N VAL A 30 6.18 8.87 0.66
CA VAL A 30 6.70 8.02 -0.41
C VAL A 30 5.69 6.93 -0.73
N ALA A 31 5.42 6.71 -2.01
CA ALA A 31 4.52 5.67 -2.49
C ALA A 31 5.12 4.89 -3.66
N LEU A 32 4.60 3.70 -3.91
CA LEU A 32 4.93 2.88 -5.07
C LEU A 32 3.78 2.93 -6.07
N LYS A 33 4.03 3.41 -7.29
CA LYS A 33 3.08 3.41 -8.40
C LYS A 33 3.62 2.54 -9.53
N GLY A 34 3.06 1.34 -9.69
CA GLY A 34 3.66 0.28 -10.50
C GLY A 34 5.04 -0.07 -9.93
N ASN A 35 6.10 0.17 -10.71
CA ASN A 35 7.49 -0.09 -10.26
C ASN A 35 8.26 1.19 -9.85
N LYS A 36 7.59 2.36 -9.87
CA LYS A 36 8.21 3.66 -9.63
C LYS A 36 7.96 4.15 -8.21
N ILE A 37 9.01 4.65 -7.57
CA ILE A 37 8.91 5.41 -6.31
C ILE A 37 8.47 6.82 -6.67
N VAL A 38 7.42 7.29 -6.01
CA VAL A 38 6.86 8.63 -6.20
C VAL A 38 6.62 9.30 -4.86
N SER A 39 6.55 10.63 -4.85
CA SER A 39 6.07 11.40 -3.70
C SER A 39 4.64 11.86 -3.94
N VAL A 40 3.79 11.75 -2.93
CA VAL A 40 2.38 12.17 -2.97
C VAL A 40 2.06 13.01 -1.73
N GLY A 41 1.16 13.98 -1.84
CA GLY A 41 0.73 14.78 -0.69
C GLY A 41 -0.05 13.92 0.30
N LEU A 42 0.19 14.11 1.60
CA LEU A 42 -0.53 13.37 2.65
C LEU A 42 -2.04 13.62 2.59
N GLU A 43 -2.45 14.88 2.37
CA GLU A 43 -3.86 15.26 2.22
C GLU A 43 -4.56 14.53 1.07
N GLU A 44 -3.89 14.43 -0.08
CA GLU A 44 -4.39 13.67 -1.23
C GLU A 44 -4.44 12.17 -0.92
N ALA A 45 -3.40 11.63 -0.29
CA ALA A 45 -3.28 10.21 0.01
C ALA A 45 -4.36 9.71 0.97
N VAL A 46 -4.82 10.54 1.92
CA VAL A 46 -5.89 10.19 2.87
C VAL A 46 -7.28 10.62 2.40
N SER A 47 -7.39 11.29 1.25
CA SER A 47 -8.66 11.83 0.76
C SER A 47 -9.72 10.78 0.45
N LYS A 48 -9.30 9.54 0.17
CA LYS A 48 -10.18 8.42 -0.19
C LYS A 48 -9.70 7.13 0.45
N LEU A 49 -10.64 6.32 0.91
CA LEU A 49 -10.36 4.97 1.38
C LEU A 49 -9.94 4.10 0.19
N LYS A 50 -8.84 3.37 0.36
CA LYS A 50 -8.42 2.34 -0.59
C LYS A 50 -9.23 1.08 -0.35
N THR A 51 -10.20 0.80 -1.21
CA THR A 51 -11.00 -0.42 -1.17
C THR A 51 -10.32 -1.55 -1.94
N VAL A 52 -10.70 -2.78 -1.64
CA VAL A 52 -10.34 -3.95 -2.44
C VAL A 52 -10.99 -3.83 -3.80
N ASP A 53 -10.29 -4.27 -4.84
CA ASP A 53 -10.85 -4.41 -6.18
C ASP A 53 -11.83 -5.59 -6.19
N MET A 54 -13.12 -5.28 -6.38
CA MET A 54 -14.18 -6.29 -6.34
C MET A 54 -14.10 -7.28 -7.51
N GLU A 55 -13.53 -6.88 -8.65
CA GLU A 55 -13.32 -7.80 -9.78
C GLU A 55 -12.28 -8.87 -9.39
N LEU A 56 -11.18 -8.45 -8.75
CA LEU A 56 -10.17 -9.37 -8.24
C LEU A 56 -10.74 -10.29 -7.15
N TYR A 57 -11.60 -9.76 -6.28
CA TYR A 57 -12.29 -10.55 -5.27
C TYR A 57 -13.22 -11.61 -5.88
N ASP A 58 -13.98 -11.26 -6.90
CA ASP A 58 -14.87 -12.20 -7.58
C ASP A 58 -14.09 -13.29 -8.32
N ILE A 59 -12.94 -12.96 -8.91
CA ILE A 59 -12.00 -13.95 -9.45
C ILE A 59 -11.53 -14.89 -8.34
N ALA A 60 -11.15 -14.36 -7.17
CA ALA A 60 -10.68 -15.17 -6.05
C ALA A 60 -11.74 -16.16 -5.54
N LYS A 61 -13.03 -15.80 -5.51
CA LYS A 61 -14.13 -16.72 -5.14
C LYS A 61 -14.19 -17.97 -6.01
N VAL A 62 -13.87 -17.85 -7.30
CA VAL A 62 -13.88 -18.99 -8.24
C VAL A 62 -12.80 -20.00 -7.88
N PHE A 63 -11.62 -19.54 -7.46
CA PHE A 63 -10.48 -20.40 -7.16
C PHE A 63 -10.47 -20.93 -5.71
N PHE A 64 -10.97 -20.15 -4.75
CA PHE A 64 -10.85 -20.45 -3.32
C PHE A 64 -12.19 -20.74 -2.61
N GLY A 65 -13.31 -20.73 -3.33
CA GLY A 65 -14.66 -20.92 -2.76
C GLY A 65 -15.22 -19.65 -2.09
N LYS A 66 -16.42 -19.74 -1.52
CA LYS A 66 -16.98 -18.63 -0.72
C LYS A 66 -16.13 -18.45 0.55
N VAL A 67 -15.28 -17.42 0.54
CA VAL A 67 -14.75 -16.85 1.78
C VAL A 67 -15.86 -15.94 2.31
N GLU A 68 -16.64 -16.43 3.28
CA GLU A 68 -17.57 -15.60 4.05
C GLU A 68 -16.72 -14.54 4.76
N ILE A 69 -16.95 -13.26 4.45
CA ILE A 69 -16.10 -12.16 4.93
C ILE A 69 -16.37 -11.90 6.42
N GLU A 70 -17.48 -12.42 6.96
CA GLU A 70 -17.81 -12.39 8.39
C GLU A 70 -16.63 -12.86 9.29
N GLU A 71 -15.88 -13.90 8.92
CA GLU A 71 -14.76 -14.38 9.75
C GLU A 71 -13.51 -13.46 9.74
N LEU A 72 -13.37 -12.60 8.73
CA LEU A 72 -12.20 -11.72 8.59
C LEU A 72 -12.39 -10.37 9.28
N VAL A 73 -13.63 -9.90 9.40
CA VAL A 73 -13.97 -8.66 10.12
C VAL A 73 -13.90 -8.89 11.63
N ASP A 74 -14.31 -10.08 12.12
CA ASP A 74 -14.24 -10.43 13.55
C ASP A 74 -12.82 -10.51 14.12
N ASN A 75 -11.79 -10.68 13.28
CA ASN A 75 -10.38 -10.70 13.71
C ASN A 75 -9.67 -9.33 13.62
N LEU A 76 -10.37 -8.27 13.20
CA LEU A 76 -9.84 -6.90 13.11
C LEU A 76 -10.67 -5.86 13.91
N THR A 77 -11.64 -6.30 14.71
CA THR A 77 -12.29 -5.51 15.78
C THR A 77 -11.92 -6.07 17.14
#